data_AF-T0YFB8-F1
#
_entry.id   AF-T0YFB8-F1
#
_cell.length_a   1.000
_cell.length_b   1.000
_cell.length_c   1.000
_cell.angle_alpha   90.00
_cell.angle_beta   90.00
_cell.angle_gamma   90.00
#
_symmetry.space_group_name_H-M   'P 1'
#
loop_
_entity.id
_entity.type
_entity.pdbx_description
1 polymer ?
#
loop_
_entity_poly.entity_id
_entity_poly.type
_entity_poly.pdbx_seq_one_letter_code
_entity_poly.pdbx_strand_id
1 'polypeptide(L)'
;VALGFGLWAALWMIGWPLPLIPASSGASHGVLMVDGVLASLIGIERAVALERRVFYAAPLVTALGAISLVFTGNLTTAFSIVTVGALLLLLNFAVILRRQPAVHTAVHLIGAGCLVGGNLLGVLNYDIPFLIPLWGSFLVLLLAGERLELTRIRRMSLSGWLTFG
;
A
#
# COMPACT_ATOMS: atom_id res chain seq x y z
N VAL A 1 8.52 6.32 17.73
CA VAL A 1 7.33 7.14 17.39
C VAL A 1 6.56 6.56 16.20
N ALA A 2 7.15 6.37 15.02
CA ALA A 2 6.46 5.78 13.85
C ALA A 2 5.90 4.35 14.07
N LEU A 3 6.65 3.48 14.77
CA LEU A 3 6.17 2.15 15.17
C LEU A 3 4.97 2.21 16.13
N GLY A 4 4.86 3.27 16.94
CA GLY A 4 3.74 3.44 17.87
C GLY A 4 2.43 3.75 17.14
N PHE A 5 2.49 4.56 16.08
CA PHE A 5 1.32 4.84 15.25
C PHE A 5 0.91 3.62 14.39
N GLY A 6 1.89 2.87 13.85
CA GLY A 6 1.61 1.62 13.15
C GLY A 6 0.96 0.56 14.05
N LEU A 7 1.48 0.40 15.28
CA LEU A 7 0.91 -0.51 16.28
C LEU A 7 -0.49 -0.07 16.71
N TRP A 8 -0.72 1.24 16.89
CA TRP A 8 -2.02 1.77 17.29
C TRP A 8 -3.08 1.57 16.20
N ALA A 9 -2.73 1.78 14.93
CA ALA A 9 -3.60 1.50 13.79
C ALA A 9 -3.91 -0.01 13.65
N ALA A 10 -2.93 -0.88 13.89
CA ALA A 10 -3.13 -2.33 13.89
C ALA A 10 -4.01 -2.82 15.05
N LEU A 11 -3.85 -2.24 16.25
CA LEU A 11 -4.70 -2.52 17.42
C LEU A 11 -6.16 -2.11 17.18
N TRP A 12 -6.37 -0.98 16.49
CA TRP A 12 -7.70 -0.57 16.06
C TRP A 12 -8.32 -1.58 15.08
N MET A 13 -7.53 -2.11 14.14
CA MET A 13 -8.01 -3.09 13.15
C MET A 13 -8.42 -4.44 13.75
N ILE A 14 -7.86 -4.84 14.90
CA ILE A 14 -8.23 -6.10 15.59
C ILE A 14 -9.59 -6.00 16.32
N GLY A 15 -10.29 -4.86 16.22
CA GLY A 15 -11.58 -4.64 16.87
C GLY A 15 -11.44 -4.31 18.36
N TRP A 16 -10.25 -3.90 18.79
CA TRP A 16 -10.05 -3.39 20.14
C TRP A 16 -10.90 -2.12 20.33
N PRO A 17 -11.63 -1.97 21.46
CA PRO A 17 -12.56 -0.86 21.68
C PRO A 17 -11.79 0.44 21.93
N LEU A 18 -11.32 1.07 20.86
CA LEU A 18 -10.79 2.42 20.86
C LEU A 18 -11.96 3.41 20.60
N PRO A 19 -11.89 4.63 21.15
CA PRO A 19 -13.01 5.57 21.17
C PRO A 19 -13.51 5.87 19.76
N LEU A 20 -14.76 5.48 19.48
CA LEU A 20 -15.43 5.55 18.18
C LEU A 20 -15.19 6.89 17.46
N ILE A 21 -14.35 6.87 16.41
CA ILE A 21 -14.46 7.86 15.34
C ILE A 21 -15.75 7.49 14.61
N PRO A 22 -16.72 8.41 14.44
CA PRO A 22 -17.93 8.13 13.69
C PRO A 22 -17.52 7.76 12.26
N ALA A 23 -17.47 6.46 11.96
CA ALA A 23 -17.23 5.96 10.61
C ALA A 23 -18.53 6.22 9.83
N SER A 24 -18.70 7.46 9.38
CA SER A 24 -19.74 7.81 8.43
C SER A 24 -19.45 7.02 7.15
N SER A 25 -20.20 5.93 6.98
CA SER A 25 -20.24 4.99 5.83
C SER A 25 -19.04 4.04 5.64
N GLY A 26 -19.34 2.77 5.30
CA GLY A 26 -18.33 1.74 4.98
C GLY A 26 -17.41 2.10 3.80
N ALA A 27 -17.85 3.04 2.96
CA ALA A 27 -17.06 3.75 1.95
C ALA A 27 -15.75 4.30 2.49
N SER A 28 -15.85 5.10 3.55
CA SER A 28 -14.72 5.78 4.20
C SER A 28 -13.76 4.77 4.81
N HIS A 29 -14.28 3.65 5.32
CA HIS A 29 -13.47 2.58 5.88
C HIS A 29 -12.62 1.87 4.81
N GLY A 30 -13.18 1.63 3.62
CA GLY A 30 -12.44 1.02 2.51
C GLY A 30 -11.25 1.86 2.07
N VAL A 31 -11.45 3.17 1.88
CA VAL A 31 -10.39 4.12 1.54
C VAL A 31 -9.31 4.13 2.64
N LEU A 32 -9.72 4.29 3.91
CA LEU A 32 -8.77 4.32 5.02
C LEU A 32 -7.91 3.05 5.11
N MET A 33 -8.49 1.88 4.84
CA MET A 33 -7.78 0.61 4.92
C MET A 33 -6.81 0.41 3.75
N VAL A 34 -7.28 0.55 2.52
CA VAL A 34 -6.46 0.26 1.33
C VAL A 34 -5.39 1.33 1.12
N ASP A 35 -5.81 2.58 1.15
CA ASP A 35 -4.92 3.70 0.83
C ASP A 35 -4.14 4.22 2.04
N GLY A 36 -4.74 4.15 3.23
CA GLY A 36 -4.10 4.61 4.45
C GLY A 36 -3.18 3.57 5.05
N VAL A 37 -3.73 2.44 5.45
CA VAL A 37 -2.99 1.43 6.21
C VAL A 37 -2.11 0.58 5.29
N LEU A 38 -2.73 -0.09 4.32
CA LEU A 38 -2.05 -1.09 3.49
C LEU A 38 -0.96 -0.43 2.64
N ALA A 39 -1.28 0.63 1.89
CA ALA A 39 -0.28 1.33 1.08
C ALA A 39 0.90 1.87 1.91
N SER A 40 0.64 2.35 3.14
CA SER A 40 1.71 2.81 4.03
C SER A 40 2.56 1.66 4.57
N LEU A 41 1.95 0.53 4.96
CA LEU A 41 2.68 -0.65 5.45
C LEU A 41 3.64 -1.17 4.37
N ILE A 42 3.11 -1.34 3.16
CA ILE A 42 3.88 -1.77 1.98
C ILE A 42 5.00 -0.77 1.67
N GLY A 43 4.68 0.53 1.73
CA GLY A 43 5.66 1.58 1.53
C GLY A 43 6.80 1.52 2.53
N ILE A 44 6.54 1.21 3.81
CA ILE A 44 7.57 1.05 4.84
C ILE A 44 8.43 -0.17 4.55
N GLU A 45 7.84 -1.33 4.31
CA GLU A 45 8.58 -2.58 4.02
C GLU A 45 9.54 -2.38 2.84
N ARG A 46 9.04 -1.76 1.75
CA ARG A 46 9.84 -1.52 0.55
C ARG A 46 10.85 -0.39 0.72
N ALA A 47 10.56 0.63 1.52
CA ALA A 47 11.53 1.66 1.86
C ALA A 47 12.70 1.10 2.69
N VAL A 48 12.43 0.16 3.61
CA VAL A 48 13.46 -0.58 4.36
C VAL A 48 14.31 -1.41 3.40
N ALA A 49 13.70 -2.16 2.48
CA ALA A 49 14.41 -2.96 1.50
C ALA A 49 15.30 -2.14 0.54
N LEU A 50 14.97 -0.87 0.31
CA LEU A 50 15.73 0.04 -0.55
C LEU A 50 16.84 0.82 0.18
N GLU A 51 16.93 0.71 1.51
CA GLU A 51 17.95 1.33 2.38
C GLU A 51 18.14 2.84 2.20
N ARG A 52 17.16 3.58 1.66
CA ARG A 52 17.25 5.04 1.46
C ARG A 52 16.06 5.77 2.06
N ARG A 53 16.37 6.80 2.86
CA ARG A 53 15.38 7.65 3.56
C ARG A 53 14.35 8.31 2.63
N VAL A 54 14.70 8.57 1.38
CA VAL A 54 13.82 9.23 0.40
C VAL A 54 12.55 8.40 0.13
N PHE A 55 12.64 7.08 0.21
CA PHE A 55 11.51 6.20 -0.09
C PHE A 55 10.45 6.14 1.02
N TYR A 56 10.77 6.63 2.23
CA TYR A 56 9.79 6.80 3.31
C TYR A 56 8.81 7.95 3.06
N ALA A 57 9.05 8.80 2.05
CA ALA A 57 8.10 9.83 1.66
C ALA A 57 6.76 9.22 1.22
N ALA A 58 6.78 8.10 0.49
CA ALA A 58 5.57 7.42 0.04
C ALA A 58 4.64 7.02 1.21
N PRO A 59 5.08 6.20 2.19
CA PRO A 59 4.22 5.79 3.29
C PRO A 59 3.82 6.93 4.23
N LEU A 60 4.64 7.99 4.34
CA LEU A 60 4.28 9.16 5.12
C LEU A 60 3.11 9.93 4.47
N VAL A 61 3.17 10.13 3.16
CA VAL A 61 2.12 10.87 2.45
C VAL A 61 0.81 10.09 2.40
N THR A 62 0.84 8.77 2.18
CA THR A 62 -0.36 7.92 2.25
C THR A 62 -0.98 7.93 3.64
N ALA A 63 -0.18 7.84 4.70
CA ALA A 63 -0.66 7.91 6.08
C ALA A 63 -1.28 9.29 6.40
N LEU A 64 -0.64 10.37 5.95
CA LEU A 64 -1.17 11.73 6.13
C LEU A 64 -2.50 11.93 5.38
N GLY A 65 -2.65 11.36 4.18
CA GLY A 65 -3.91 11.42 3.43
C GLY A 65 -5.06 10.72 4.15
N ALA A 66 -4.80 9.56 4.74
CA ALA A 66 -5.81 8.85 5.54
C ALA A 66 -6.15 9.58 6.85
N ILE A 67 -5.15 10.15 7.52
CA ILE A 67 -5.36 11.00 8.71
C ILE A 67 -6.21 12.22 8.35
N SER A 68 -5.93 12.87 7.21
CA SER A 68 -6.73 13.99 6.71
C SER A 68 -8.19 13.61 6.53
N LEU A 69 -8.49 12.40 6.02
CA LEU A 69 -9.86 11.93 5.88
C LEU A 69 -10.58 11.82 7.22
N VAL A 70 -9.90 11.34 8.27
CA VAL A 70 -10.45 11.22 9.63
C VAL A 70 -10.80 12.59 10.22
N PHE A 71 -9.93 13.59 10.03
CA PHE A 71 -10.12 14.92 10.62
C PHE A 71 -11.06 15.82 9.83
N THR A 72 -11.07 15.72 8.49
CA THR A 72 -11.84 16.62 7.64
C THR A 72 -13.17 16.02 7.18
N GLY A 73 -13.29 14.69 7.13
CA GLY A 73 -14.41 14.00 6.49
C GLY A 73 -14.54 14.26 4.99
N ASN A 74 -13.61 15.00 4.37
CA ASN A 74 -13.67 15.36 2.97
C ASN A 74 -12.94 14.33 2.10
N LEU A 75 -13.73 13.50 1.41
CA LEU A 75 -13.23 12.44 0.53
C LEU A 75 -12.36 12.98 -0.61
N THR A 76 -12.73 14.10 -1.24
CA THR A 76 -11.99 14.66 -2.38
C THR A 76 -10.59 15.14 -1.98
N THR A 77 -10.46 15.78 -0.82
CA THR A 77 -9.16 16.20 -0.27
C THR A 77 -8.31 14.98 0.09
N ALA A 78 -8.91 13.98 0.73
CA ALA A 78 -8.22 12.74 1.09
C ALA A 78 -7.71 11.99 -0.14
N PHE A 79 -8.56 11.78 -1.14
CA PHE A 79 -8.17 11.12 -2.39
C PHE A 79 -7.03 11.85 -3.09
N SER A 80 -7.02 13.18 -3.06
CA SER A 80 -5.94 13.97 -3.67
C SER A 80 -4.60 13.72 -2.98
N ILE A 81 -4.55 13.75 -1.65
CA ILE A 81 -3.32 13.52 -0.87
C ILE A 81 -2.86 12.06 -1.01
N VAL A 82 -3.80 11.13 -0.89
CA VAL A 82 -3.57 9.69 -1.06
C VAL A 82 -3.05 9.37 -2.46
N THR A 83 -3.56 10.03 -3.51
CA THR A 83 -3.08 9.83 -4.90
C THR A 83 -1.61 10.19 -5.02
N VAL A 84 -1.17 11.28 -4.37
CA VAL A 84 0.26 11.66 -4.33
C VAL A 84 1.08 10.57 -3.64
N GLY A 85 0.60 10.03 -2.52
CA GLY A 85 1.26 8.92 -1.82
C GLY A 85 1.35 7.65 -2.68
N ALA A 86 0.27 7.29 -3.37
CA ALA A 86 0.21 6.15 -4.27
C ALA A 86 1.15 6.32 -5.49
N LEU A 87 1.28 7.54 -6.02
CA LEU A 87 2.24 7.87 -7.09
C LEU A 87 3.69 7.69 -6.62
N LEU A 88 4.00 8.12 -5.39
CA LEU A 88 5.33 7.90 -4.80
C LEU A 88 5.60 6.40 -4.61
N LEU A 89 4.61 5.63 -4.16
CA LEU A 89 4.72 4.18 -4.03
C LEU A 89 4.95 3.50 -5.40
N LEU A 90 4.23 3.93 -6.43
CA LEU A 90 4.43 3.47 -7.81
C LEU A 90 5.84 3.80 -8.30
N LEU A 91 6.34 5.00 -8.01
CA LEU A 91 7.70 5.41 -8.36
C LEU A 91 8.74 4.55 -7.62
N ASN A 92 8.52 4.19 -6.36
CA ASN A 92 9.38 3.25 -5.63
C ASN A 92 9.48 1.91 -6.37
N PHE A 93 8.35 1.33 -6.76
CA PHE A 93 8.34 0.09 -7.53
C PHE A 93 9.00 0.23 -8.91
N ALA A 94 8.83 1.38 -9.58
CA ALA A 94 9.48 1.64 -10.86
C ALA A 94 11.01 1.73 -10.70
N VAL A 95 11.49 2.34 -9.62
CA VAL A 95 12.93 2.39 -9.29
C VAL A 95 13.47 0.99 -8.98
N ILE A 96 12.74 0.18 -8.21
CA ILE A 96 13.12 -1.22 -7.94
C ILE A 96 13.21 -1.99 -9.26
N LEU A 97 12.20 -1.86 -10.14
CA LEU A 97 12.14 -2.58 -11.41
C LEU A 97 13.30 -2.21 -12.33
N ARG A 98 13.71 -0.94 -12.34
CA ARG A 98 14.88 -0.48 -13.10
C ARG A 98 16.20 -1.02 -12.54
N ARG A 99 16.30 -1.22 -11.23
CA ARG A 99 17.52 -1.75 -10.59
C ARG A 99 17.61 -3.27 -10.69
N GLN A 100 16.49 -3.96 -10.53
CA GLN A 100 16.40 -5.41 -10.56
C GLN A 100 15.18 -5.81 -11.40
N PRO A 101 15.33 -5.99 -12.72
CA PRO A 101 14.24 -6.39 -13.57
C PRO A 101 13.81 -7.82 -13.22
N ALA A 102 12.71 -7.94 -12.51
CA ALA A 102 12.16 -9.22 -12.10
C ALA A 102 10.62 -9.20 -12.20
N VAL A 103 10.05 -10.38 -12.48
CA VAL A 103 8.60 -10.53 -12.72
C VAL A 103 7.79 -10.06 -11.51
N HIS A 104 8.22 -10.39 -10.29
CA HIS A 104 7.51 -9.97 -9.06
C HIS A 104 7.41 -8.44 -8.95
N THR A 105 8.50 -7.71 -9.28
CA THR A 105 8.52 -6.25 -9.22
C THR A 105 7.62 -5.63 -10.28
N ALA A 106 7.52 -6.24 -11.47
CA ALA A 106 6.59 -5.81 -12.49
C ALA A 106 5.13 -5.98 -12.03
N VAL A 107 4.82 -7.11 -11.37
CA VAL A 107 3.49 -7.35 -10.78
C VAL A 107 3.17 -6.33 -9.69
N HIS A 108 4.12 -6.03 -8.80
CA HIS A 108 3.98 -4.98 -7.78
C HIS A 108 3.73 -3.60 -8.40
N LEU A 109 4.44 -3.27 -9.48
CA LEU A 109 4.26 -1.99 -10.20
C LEU A 109 2.86 -1.88 -10.81
N ILE A 110 2.36 -2.95 -11.44
CA ILE A 110 0.99 -2.97 -12.00
C ILE A 110 -0.03 -2.82 -10.88
N GLY A 111 0.16 -3.51 -9.75
CA GLY A 111 -0.68 -3.35 -8.57
C GLY A 111 -0.73 -1.91 -8.08
N ALA A 112 0.43 -1.26 -7.92
CA ALA A 112 0.49 0.15 -7.55
C ALA A 112 -0.17 1.07 -8.59
N GLY A 113 -0.12 0.71 -9.88
CA GLY A 113 -0.87 1.37 -10.94
C GLY A 113 -2.38 1.28 -10.74
N CYS A 114 -2.91 0.12 -10.35
CA CYS A 114 -4.33 -0.05 -10.01
C CYS A 114 -4.72 0.83 -8.81
N LEU A 115 -3.86 0.94 -7.80
CA LEU A 115 -4.10 1.82 -6.66
C LEU A 115 -4.20 3.29 -7.08
N VAL A 116 -3.26 3.78 -7.89
CA VAL A 116 -3.30 5.15 -8.44
C VAL A 116 -4.56 5.37 -9.29
N GLY A 117 -4.94 4.38 -10.11
CA GLY A 117 -6.16 4.44 -10.91
C GLY A 117 -7.42 4.54 -10.06
N GLY A 118 -7.53 3.74 -9.00
CA GLY A 118 -8.64 3.80 -8.04
C GLY A 118 -8.74 5.17 -7.36
N ASN A 119 -7.60 5.73 -6.96
CA ASN A 119 -7.56 7.03 -6.29
C ASN A 119 -7.90 8.18 -7.24
N LEU A 120 -7.47 8.11 -8.50
CA LEU A 120 -7.83 9.10 -9.51
C LEU A 120 -9.33 9.10 -9.79
N LEU A 121 -9.96 7.93 -9.89
CA LEU A 121 -11.42 7.83 -10.00
C LEU A 121 -12.13 8.39 -8.76
N GLY A 122 -11.56 8.18 -7.56
CA GLY A 122 -12.04 8.79 -6.32
C GLY A 122 -11.95 10.32 -6.32
N VAL A 123 -10.86 10.91 -6.84
CA VAL A 123 -10.74 12.37 -7.02
C VAL A 123 -11.80 12.90 -7.98
N LEU A 124 -12.12 12.13 -9.03
CA LEU A 124 -13.16 12.45 -10.00
C LEU A 124 -14.60 12.22 -9.46
N ASN A 125 -14.75 11.81 -8.19
CA ASN A 125 -16.03 11.51 -7.53
C ASN A 125 -16.85 10.41 -8.23
N TYR A 126 -16.20 9.40 -8.82
CA TYR A 126 -16.89 8.21 -9.30
C TYR A 126 -17.46 7.37 -8.14
N ASP A 127 -18.53 6.61 -8.41
CA ASP A 127 -19.15 5.74 -7.43
C ASP A 127 -18.19 4.62 -6.97
N ILE A 128 -18.29 4.29 -5.68
CA ILE A 128 -17.45 3.30 -4.99
C ILE A 128 -17.41 1.91 -5.65
N PRO A 129 -18.51 1.39 -6.22
CA PRO A 129 -18.47 0.12 -6.95
C PRO A 129 -17.42 0.05 -8.05
N PHE A 130 -17.02 1.20 -8.63
CA PHE A 130 -15.96 1.24 -9.65
C PHE A 130 -14.54 1.23 -9.04
N LEU A 131 -14.38 1.64 -7.78
CA LEU A 131 -13.09 1.67 -7.09
C LEU A 131 -12.74 0.29 -6.51
N ILE A 132 -13.74 -0.47 -6.06
CA ILE A 132 -13.55 -1.78 -5.42
C ILE A 132 -12.72 -2.76 -6.28
N PRO A 133 -12.98 -2.92 -7.60
CA PRO A 133 -12.17 -3.79 -8.44
C PRO A 133 -10.71 -3.36 -8.52
N LEU A 134 -10.43 -2.05 -8.59
CA LEU A 134 -9.07 -1.51 -8.66
C LEU A 134 -8.29 -1.75 -7.37
N TRP A 135 -8.93 -1.50 -6.21
CA TRP A 135 -8.35 -1.82 -4.91
C TRP A 135 -8.15 -3.33 -4.70
N GLY A 136 -9.12 -4.15 -5.13
CA GLY A 136 -9.01 -5.60 -5.11
C GLY A 136 -7.86 -6.11 -5.99
N SER A 137 -7.73 -5.58 -7.21
CA SER A 137 -6.61 -5.89 -8.11
C SER A 137 -5.28 -5.50 -7.50
N PHE A 138 -5.16 -4.32 -6.89
CA PHE A 138 -3.95 -3.91 -6.16
C PHE A 138 -3.55 -4.95 -5.12
N LEU A 139 -4.47 -5.38 -4.25
CA LEU A 139 -4.20 -6.36 -3.20
C LEU A 139 -3.81 -7.73 -3.75
N VAL A 140 -4.54 -8.22 -4.75
CA VAL A 140 -4.28 -9.52 -5.37
C VAL A 140 -2.91 -9.52 -6.05
N LEU A 141 -2.61 -8.48 -6.83
CA LEU A 141 -1.32 -8.35 -7.52
C LEU A 141 -0.18 -8.21 -6.53
N LEU A 142 -0.35 -7.42 -5.47
CA LEU A 142 0.68 -7.27 -4.45
C LEU A 142 1.01 -8.60 -3.78
N LEU A 143 -0.02 -9.33 -3.32
CA LEU A 143 0.16 -10.63 -2.68
C LEU A 143 0.75 -11.67 -3.65
N ALA A 144 0.33 -11.64 -4.91
CA ALA A 144 0.90 -12.51 -5.95
C ALA A 144 2.38 -12.19 -6.18
N GLY A 145 2.75 -10.91 -6.28
CA GLY A 145 4.14 -10.45 -6.39
C GLY A 145 4.98 -10.94 -5.20
N GLU A 146 4.46 -10.80 -3.98
CA GLU A 146 5.13 -11.28 -2.76
C GLU A 146 5.41 -12.79 -2.82
N ARG A 147 4.40 -13.58 -3.20
CA ARG A 147 4.53 -15.04 -3.31
C ARG A 147 5.53 -15.45 -4.39
N LEU A 148 5.62 -14.70 -5.48
CA LEU A 148 6.62 -14.93 -6.53
C LEU A 148 8.04 -14.65 -6.04
N GLU A 149 8.22 -13.59 -5.24
CA GLU A 149 9.49 -13.25 -4.59
C GLU A 149 9.94 -14.39 -3.66
N LEU A 150 9.05 -14.85 -2.77
CA LEU A 150 9.33 -15.95 -1.83
C LEU A 150 9.63 -17.29 -2.54
N THR A 151 8.90 -17.60 -3.59
CA THR A 151 9.12 -18.84 -4.37
C THR A 151 10.51 -18.85 -5.01
N ARG A 152 10.99 -17.69 -5.46
CA ARG A 152 12.34 -17.55 -6.03
C ARG A 152 13.42 -17.77 -4.96
N ILE A 153 13.30 -17.12 -3.80
CA ILE A 153 14.24 -17.26 -2.68
C ILE A 153 14.32 -18.73 -2.24
N ARG A 154 13.15 -19.40 -2.12
CA ARG A 154 13.10 -20.82 -1.75
C ARG A 154 13.77 -21.73 -2.77
N ARG A 155 13.63 -21.47 -4.07
CA ARG A 155 14.33 -22.24 -5.11
C ARG A 155 15.85 -22.08 -5.01
N MET A 156 16.35 -20.86 -4.75
CA MET A 156 17.78 -20.62 -4.55
C MET A 156 18.33 -21.36 -3.32
N SER A 157 17.57 -21.40 -2.21
CA SER A 157 17.95 -22.16 -1.01
C SER A 157 18.05 -23.67 -1.24
N LEU A 158 17.20 -24.24 -2.11
CA LEU A 158 17.20 -25.68 -2.43
C LEU A 158 18.38 -26.06 -3.33
N SER A 159 18.73 -25.21 -4.29
CA SER A 159 19.90 -25.43 -5.17
C SER A 159 21.23 -25.33 -4.41
N GLY A 160 21.31 -24.49 -3.37
CA GLY A 160 22.47 -24.44 -2.48
C GLY A 160 22.66 -25.73 -1.67
N TRP A 161 21.58 -26.36 -1.23
CA TRP A 161 21.66 -27.63 -0.49
C TRP A 161 22.16 -28.81 -1.34
N LEU A 162 21.83 -28.84 -2.63
CA LEU A 162 22.24 -29.91 -3.55
C LEU A 162 23.68 -29.79 -4.04
N THR A 163 24.36 -28.66 -3.80
CA THR A 163 25.76 -28.45 -4.18
C THR A 163 26.74 -28.66 -3.02
N PHE A 164 26.23 -28.83 -1.80
CA PHE A 164 27.02 -29.14 -0.59
C PHE A 164 26.71 -30.53 0.02
N GLY A 165 25.99 -31.40 -0.70
CA GLY A 165 25.78 -32.81 -0.33
C GLY A 165 26.49 -33.73 -1.30
#